data_AF-G7J0B5-F1
#
_entry.id   AF-G7J0B5-F1
#
_cell.length_a   1.000
_cell.length_b   1.000
_cell.length_c   1.000
_cell.angle_alpha   90.00
_cell.angle_beta   90.00
_cell.angle_gamma   90.00
#
_symmetry.space_group_name_H-M   'P 1'
#
loop_
_entity.id
_entity.type
_entity.pdbx_description
1 polymer ?
#
loop_
_entity_poly.entity_id
_entity_poly.type
_entity_poly.pdbx_seq_one_letter_code
_entity_poly.pdbx_strand_id
1 'polypeptide(L)'
;MTITKIKGWNEDVHLKAFQADLSSVESIIKFSTSVRQWLLNSDLHCLVQILINNAGILATSPRITTEGYDYKNYIGPFVMTKLLLPLLERSHVSSKIVNVTSFTHRVDEGIIYGKRFLKSKQYPYAQIYEYSKLCLLLFSYELHRQLFQIGKSHQIFVKLRSVMRPSFVKDTMKLLSEYLSPNKEHTLPLKLQLPN
;
A
#
# COMPACT_ATOMS: atom_id res chain seq x y z
N MET A 1 -11.92 10.60 -9.77
CA MET A 1 -13.23 11.07 -9.27
C MET A 1 -13.00 12.40 -8.56
N THR A 2 -13.69 13.47 -8.95
CA THR A 2 -13.50 14.83 -8.39
C THR A 2 -14.43 15.07 -7.19
N ILE A 3 -14.03 15.94 -6.26
CA ILE A 3 -14.81 16.30 -5.05
C ILE A 3 -16.24 16.74 -5.43
N THR A 4 -16.36 17.52 -6.52
CA THR A 4 -17.65 18.00 -7.05
C THR A 4 -18.58 16.85 -7.43
N LYS A 5 -18.05 15.74 -7.98
CA LYS A 5 -18.87 14.57 -8.32
C LYS A 5 -19.38 13.82 -7.09
N ILE A 6 -18.62 13.83 -5.98
CA ILE A 6 -19.03 13.16 -4.74
C ILE A 6 -20.17 13.92 -4.08
N LYS A 7 -20.08 15.25 -4.00
CA LYS A 7 -21.16 16.09 -3.47
C LYS A 7 -22.47 15.95 -4.26
N GLY A 8 -22.38 15.76 -5.58
CA GLY A 8 -23.56 15.50 -6.40
C GLY A 8 -24.24 14.16 -6.14
N TRP A 9 -23.62 13.23 -5.40
CA TRP A 9 -24.23 11.95 -5.00
C TRP A 9 -24.85 12.00 -3.60
N ASN A 10 -24.31 12.85 -2.73
CA ASN A 10 -24.82 13.08 -1.38
C ASN A 10 -24.38 14.47 -0.91
N GLU A 11 -25.33 15.38 -0.71
CA GLU A 11 -25.07 16.76 -0.32
C GLU A 11 -24.58 16.87 1.14
N ASP A 12 -24.97 15.93 2.00
CA ASP A 12 -24.62 15.88 3.42
C ASP A 12 -23.24 15.26 3.68
N VAL A 13 -22.53 14.85 2.63
CA VAL A 13 -21.19 14.27 2.78
C VAL A 13 -20.16 15.33 3.16
N HIS A 14 -19.57 15.15 4.34
CA HIS A 14 -18.43 15.94 4.82
C HIS A 14 -17.16 15.56 4.04
N LEU A 15 -16.72 16.44 3.15
CA LEU A 15 -15.52 16.25 2.34
C LEU A 15 -14.41 17.21 2.76
N LYS A 16 -13.26 16.65 3.14
CA LYS A 16 -12.02 17.39 3.33
C LYS A 16 -10.94 16.82 2.41
N ALA A 17 -10.29 17.71 1.66
CA ALA A 17 -9.16 17.36 0.82
C ALA A 17 -7.84 17.78 1.49
N PHE A 18 -6.84 16.93 1.34
CA PHE A 18 -5.47 17.19 1.75
C PHE A 18 -4.55 16.84 0.60
N GLN A 19 -3.49 17.63 0.44
CA GLN A 19 -2.45 17.35 -0.55
C GLN A 19 -1.48 16.31 0.01
N ALA A 20 -1.12 15.32 -0.82
CA ALA A 20 -0.08 14.34 -0.52
C ALA A 20 0.67 13.97 -1.80
N ASP A 21 1.99 14.13 -1.80
CA ASP A 21 2.87 13.54 -2.78
C ASP A 21 3.41 12.21 -2.25
N LEU A 22 2.92 11.10 -2.80
CA LEU A 22 3.36 9.75 -2.41
C LEU A 22 4.82 9.45 -2.77
N SER A 23 5.47 10.33 -3.54
CA SER A 23 6.89 10.24 -3.83
C SER A 23 7.80 10.93 -2.81
N SER A 24 7.23 11.52 -1.75
CA SER A 24 7.96 12.24 -0.69
C SER A 24 7.46 11.82 0.70
N VAL A 25 8.34 11.19 1.48
CA VAL A 25 8.03 10.80 2.88
C VAL A 25 7.65 12.03 3.72
N GLU A 26 8.34 13.15 3.53
CA GLU A 26 8.02 14.41 4.21
C GLU A 26 6.61 14.89 3.86
N SER A 27 6.20 14.80 2.58
CA SER A 27 4.84 15.14 2.17
C SER A 27 3.80 14.24 2.82
N ILE A 28 4.08 12.93 2.93
CA ILE A 28 3.19 11.96 3.58
C ILE A 28 3.08 12.26 5.08
N ILE A 29 4.18 12.63 5.75
CA ILE A 29 4.17 13.05 7.16
C ILE A 29 3.28 14.29 7.32
N LYS A 30 3.50 15.34 6.52
CA LYS A 30 2.68 16.57 6.55
C LYS A 30 1.20 16.28 6.32
N PHE A 31 0.88 15.41 5.38
CA PHE A 31 -0.49 14.93 5.15
C PHE A 31 -1.05 14.26 6.41
N SER A 32 -0.32 13.32 7.01
CA SER A 32 -0.78 12.57 8.18
C SER A 32 -1.05 13.48 9.39
N THR A 33 -0.19 14.49 9.60
CA THR A 33 -0.37 15.51 10.64
C THR A 33 -1.61 16.35 10.38
N SER A 34 -1.84 16.77 9.13
CA SER A 34 -3.01 17.56 8.75
C SER A 34 -4.32 16.79 8.96
N VAL A 35 -4.34 15.50 8.63
CA VAL A 35 -5.49 14.61 8.88
C VAL A 35 -5.76 14.49 10.38
N ARG A 36 -4.72 14.27 11.20
CA ARG A 36 -4.85 14.17 12.67
C ARG A 36 -5.42 15.46 13.27
N GLN A 37 -4.88 16.61 12.89
CA GLN A 37 -5.37 17.91 13.35
C GLN A 37 -6.83 18.14 12.96
N TRP A 38 -7.20 17.81 11.72
CA TRP A 38 -8.58 17.95 11.28
C TRP A 38 -9.52 17.05 12.07
N LEU A 39 -9.18 15.78 12.28
CA LEU A 39 -9.99 14.86 13.08
C LEU A 39 -10.19 15.33 14.53
N LEU A 40 -9.16 15.95 15.13
CA LEU A 40 -9.24 16.54 16.46
C LEU A 40 -10.19 17.74 16.50
N ASN A 41 -10.20 18.57 15.46
CA ASN A 41 -11.02 19.78 15.40
C ASN A 41 -12.48 19.53 14.98
N SER A 42 -12.83 18.32 14.53
CA SER A 42 -14.12 18.03 13.89
C SER A 42 -15.11 17.26 14.78
N ASP A 43 -14.83 17.10 16.09
CA ASP A 43 -15.56 16.18 17.00
C ASP A 43 -15.65 14.71 16.49
N LEU A 44 -14.87 14.35 15.46
CA LEU A 44 -14.81 13.01 14.87
C LEU A 44 -13.89 12.04 15.67
N HIS A 45 -13.49 12.43 16.88
CA HIS A 45 -12.74 11.65 17.87
C HIS A 45 -11.61 10.75 17.30
N CYS A 46 -10.80 11.27 16.36
CA CYS A 46 -9.61 10.56 15.81
C CYS A 46 -9.88 9.20 15.13
N LEU A 47 -11.05 8.98 14.53
CA LEU A 47 -11.39 7.66 13.96
C LEU A 47 -11.15 7.63 12.44
N VAL A 48 -10.25 6.74 12.01
CA VAL A 48 -10.18 6.31 10.61
C VAL A 48 -10.70 4.89 10.55
N GLN A 49 -11.84 4.69 9.89
CA GLN A 49 -12.44 3.36 9.75
C GLN A 49 -11.96 2.64 8.48
N ILE A 50 -11.66 3.40 7.42
CA ILE A 50 -11.24 2.83 6.14
C ILE A 50 -10.07 3.64 5.58
N LEU A 51 -8.95 2.97 5.34
CA LEU A 51 -7.83 3.49 4.55
C LEU A 51 -7.80 2.76 3.20
N ILE A 52 -7.90 3.50 2.10
CA ILE A 52 -7.83 2.94 0.75
C ILE A 52 -6.56 3.43 0.07
N ASN A 53 -5.56 2.56 -0.04
CA ASN A 53 -4.36 2.80 -0.84
C ASN A 53 -4.68 2.50 -2.31
N ASN A 54 -5.38 3.44 -2.95
CA ASN A 54 -5.77 3.35 -4.37
C ASN A 54 -4.76 4.03 -5.31
N ALA A 55 -4.08 5.06 -4.83
CA ALA A 55 -3.18 5.84 -5.66
C ALA A 55 -2.07 4.95 -6.23
N GLY A 56 -2.10 4.76 -7.54
CA GLY A 56 -1.09 4.04 -8.29
C GLY A 56 -1.12 4.48 -9.73
N ILE A 57 0.04 4.79 -10.27
CA ILE A 57 0.22 5.28 -11.63
C ILE A 57 1.28 4.40 -12.26
N LEU A 58 0.99 3.84 -13.43
CA LEU A 58 2.03 3.31 -14.30
C LEU A 58 2.79 4.52 -14.83
N ALA A 59 3.81 4.95 -14.08
CA ALA A 59 4.52 6.18 -14.37
C ALA A 59 5.53 5.93 -15.49
N THR A 60 5.47 6.75 -16.53
CA THR A 60 6.53 6.85 -17.56
C THR A 60 7.80 7.52 -17.01
N SER A 61 7.76 8.02 -15.77
CA SER A 61 8.88 8.57 -14.99
C SER A 61 8.85 8.06 -13.54
N PRO A 62 9.30 6.81 -13.28
CA PRO A 62 9.29 6.23 -11.95
C PRO A 62 10.35 6.92 -11.10
N ARG A 63 9.98 7.28 -9.86
CA ARG A 63 10.95 7.66 -8.83
C ARG A 63 11.25 6.40 -8.05
N ILE A 64 12.48 5.90 -8.16
CA ILE A 64 12.89 4.62 -7.59
C ILE A 64 13.96 4.86 -6.52
N THR A 65 13.93 4.10 -5.44
CA THR A 65 15.02 4.07 -4.46
C THR A 65 16.27 3.39 -5.03
N THR A 66 17.41 3.51 -4.35
CA THR A 66 18.65 2.78 -4.70
C THR A 66 18.48 1.27 -4.71
N GLU A 67 17.52 0.76 -3.94
CA GLU A 67 17.19 -0.66 -3.81
C GLU A 67 16.16 -1.13 -4.86
N GLY A 68 15.68 -0.24 -5.73
CA GLY A 68 14.76 -0.60 -6.80
C GLY A 68 13.26 -0.45 -6.45
N TYR A 69 12.90 0.22 -5.36
CA TYR A 69 11.49 0.38 -4.98
C TYR A 69 10.83 1.60 -5.59
N ASP A 70 9.65 1.41 -6.18
CA ASP A 70 8.81 2.50 -6.65
C ASP A 70 8.23 3.27 -5.44
N TYR A 71 8.59 4.55 -5.36
CA TYR A 71 8.11 5.41 -4.29
C TYR A 71 6.59 5.57 -4.31
N LYS A 72 5.99 5.81 -5.47
CA LYS A 72 4.56 6.16 -5.57
C LYS A 72 3.67 4.95 -5.36
N ASN A 73 4.06 3.80 -5.91
CA ASN A 73 3.20 2.62 -5.97
C ASN A 73 3.40 1.64 -4.80
N TYR A 74 4.52 1.73 -4.08
CA TYR A 74 4.80 0.87 -2.92
C TYR A 74 5.21 1.63 -1.65
N ILE A 75 6.30 2.40 -1.69
CA ILE A 75 6.83 3.05 -0.46
C ILE A 75 5.81 4.02 0.12
N GLY A 76 5.17 4.84 -0.71
CA GLY A 76 4.16 5.80 -0.30
C GLY A 76 2.99 5.14 0.44
N PRO A 77 2.29 4.16 -0.16
CA PRO A 77 1.29 3.35 0.53
C PRO A 77 1.78 2.67 1.82
N PHE A 78 3.02 2.16 1.82
CA PHE A 78 3.63 1.54 3.01
C PHE A 78 3.76 2.55 4.15
N VAL A 79 4.41 3.71 3.90
CA VAL A 79 4.60 4.78 4.89
C VAL A 79 3.25 5.33 5.36
N MET A 80 2.35 5.62 4.42
CA MET A 80 1.01 6.12 4.70
C MET A 80 0.26 5.19 5.67
N THR A 81 0.29 3.88 5.39
CA THR A 81 -0.34 2.87 6.24
C THR A 81 0.26 2.85 7.64
N LYS A 82 1.59 2.87 7.76
CA LYS A 82 2.26 2.87 9.06
C LYS A 82 1.93 4.13 9.88
N LEU A 83 1.92 5.31 9.27
CA LEU A 83 1.61 6.57 9.96
C LEU A 83 0.14 6.68 10.40
N LEU A 84 -0.79 6.09 9.65
CA LEU A 84 -2.22 6.14 9.97
C LEU A 84 -2.70 4.93 10.78
N LEU A 85 -1.90 3.86 10.90
CA LEU A 85 -2.25 2.66 11.67
C LEU A 85 -2.71 2.97 13.09
N PRO A 86 -2.06 3.86 13.87
CA PRO A 86 -2.53 4.19 15.21
C PRO A 86 -3.92 4.83 15.25
N LEU A 87 -4.38 5.48 14.17
CA LEU A 87 -5.74 6.02 14.08
C LEU A 87 -6.76 4.92 13.76
N LEU A 88 -6.39 3.96 12.92
CA LEU A 88 -7.20 2.79 12.61
C LEU A 88 -7.40 1.89 13.85
N GLU A 89 -6.36 1.77 14.70
CA GLU A 89 -6.38 1.01 15.95
C GLU A 89 -7.24 1.63 17.06
N ARG A 90 -7.41 2.96 17.04
CA ARG A 90 -8.26 3.67 18.01
C ARG A 90 -9.74 3.62 17.66
N SER A 91 -10.09 3.11 16.47
CA SER A 91 -11.48 2.96 16.06
C SER A 91 -12.23 2.02 17.01
N HIS A 92 -13.38 2.47 17.51
CA HIS A 92 -14.30 1.66 18.34
C HIS A 92 -15.02 0.58 17.54
N VAL A 93 -15.03 0.71 16.21
CA VAL A 93 -15.56 -0.29 15.26
C VAL A 93 -14.42 -0.88 14.45
N SER A 94 -14.64 -2.05 13.85
CA SER A 94 -13.61 -2.68 13.02
C SER A 94 -13.21 -1.80 11.83
N SER A 95 -11.92 -1.57 11.71
CA SER A 95 -11.28 -0.79 10.66
C SER A 95 -10.84 -1.66 9.48
N LYS A 96 -10.62 -1.04 8.32
CA LYS A 96 -10.21 -1.73 7.09
C LYS A 96 -9.09 -0.98 6.38
N ILE A 97 -8.08 -1.71 5.94
CA ILE A 97 -7.03 -1.24 5.04
C ILE A 97 -7.22 -1.95 3.71
N VAL A 98 -7.49 -1.20 2.65
CA VAL A 98 -7.69 -1.73 1.30
C VAL A 98 -6.51 -1.33 0.43
N ASN A 99 -5.71 -2.31 0.04
CA ASN A 99 -4.59 -2.12 -0.88
C ASN A 99 -5.02 -2.49 -2.30
N VAL A 100 -4.97 -1.51 -3.21
CA VAL A 100 -5.33 -1.73 -4.61
C VAL A 100 -4.09 -2.12 -5.42
N THR A 101 -4.12 -3.36 -5.90
CA THR A 101 -3.06 -3.97 -6.71
C THR A 101 -3.55 -4.25 -8.13
N SER A 102 -2.61 -4.46 -9.03
CA SER A 102 -2.86 -4.74 -10.44
C SER A 102 -1.69 -5.54 -10.99
N PHE A 103 -1.98 -6.48 -11.89
CA PHE A 103 -0.96 -7.32 -12.52
C PHE A 103 -1.36 -7.51 -13.98
N THR A 104 -0.44 -7.21 -14.89
CA THR A 104 -0.77 -7.05 -16.30
C THR A 104 -0.16 -8.11 -17.20
N HIS A 105 1.04 -8.62 -16.90
CA HIS A 105 1.82 -9.33 -17.92
C HIS A 105 2.55 -10.61 -17.47
N ARG A 106 3.01 -10.76 -16.21
CA ARG A 106 3.38 -12.05 -15.53
C ARG A 106 4.20 -11.74 -14.27
N VAL A 107 4.04 -12.51 -13.19
CA VAL A 107 5.00 -12.53 -12.08
C VAL A 107 5.90 -13.74 -12.28
N ASP A 108 7.19 -13.51 -12.53
CA ASP A 108 8.22 -14.56 -12.59
C ASP A 108 9.16 -14.47 -11.36
N GLU A 109 10.03 -15.46 -11.19
CA GLU A 109 11.00 -15.48 -10.09
C GLU A 109 11.89 -14.23 -10.10
N GLY A 110 12.28 -13.73 -11.28
CA GLY A 110 13.13 -12.55 -11.41
C GLY A 110 12.49 -11.28 -10.85
N ILE A 111 11.17 -11.15 -11.00
CA ILE A 111 10.36 -10.07 -10.40
C ILE A 111 10.27 -10.28 -8.87
N ILE A 112 9.97 -11.49 -8.40
CA ILE A 112 9.82 -11.77 -6.94
C ILE A 112 11.07 -11.42 -6.15
N TYR A 113 12.24 -11.72 -6.71
CA TYR A 113 13.52 -11.47 -6.03
C TYR A 113 14.07 -10.06 -6.25
N GLY A 114 13.37 -9.17 -6.97
CA GLY A 114 13.86 -7.81 -7.26
C GLY A 114 15.10 -7.75 -8.16
N LYS A 115 15.61 -8.90 -8.62
CA LYS A 115 16.91 -9.03 -9.31
C LYS A 115 16.89 -8.47 -10.73
N ARG A 116 15.71 -8.21 -11.30
CA ARG A 116 15.53 -7.90 -12.72
C ARG A 116 15.66 -6.41 -13.06
N PHE A 117 15.48 -5.50 -12.10
CA PHE A 117 15.38 -4.05 -12.36
C PHE A 117 16.73 -3.37 -12.62
N LEU A 118 17.80 -3.84 -11.98
CA LEU A 118 19.11 -3.19 -12.04
C LEU A 118 19.94 -3.55 -13.29
N LYS A 119 19.55 -4.58 -14.05
CA LYS A 119 20.35 -5.15 -15.16
C LYS A 119 19.84 -4.80 -16.57
N SER A 120 18.68 -4.15 -16.70
CA SER A 120 18.06 -3.88 -18.01
C SER A 120 18.53 -2.56 -18.60
N LYS A 121 19.07 -2.57 -19.83
CA LYS A 121 19.47 -1.36 -20.59
C LYS A 121 18.29 -0.52 -21.09
N GLN A 122 17.07 -1.08 -21.15
CA GLN A 122 15.83 -0.36 -21.38
C GLN A 122 15.02 -0.33 -20.08
N TYR A 123 14.63 0.87 -19.62
CA TYR A 123 13.90 1.05 -18.38
C TYR A 123 12.53 0.36 -18.46
N PRO A 124 12.29 -0.78 -17.76
CA PRO A 124 11.09 -1.56 -17.99
C PRO A 124 9.99 -1.08 -17.04
N TYR A 125 9.36 0.07 -17.36
CA TYR A 125 8.33 0.72 -16.52
C TYR A 125 7.23 -0.24 -16.05
N ALA A 126 6.79 -1.14 -16.93
CA ALA A 126 5.78 -2.15 -16.61
C ALA A 126 6.27 -3.14 -15.53
N GLN A 127 7.53 -3.60 -15.62
CA GLN A 127 8.06 -4.56 -14.65
C GLN A 127 8.28 -3.91 -13.27
N ILE A 128 8.76 -2.66 -13.23
CA ILE A 128 8.91 -1.90 -11.98
C ILE A 128 7.55 -1.69 -11.31
N TYR A 129 6.55 -1.34 -12.12
CA TYR A 129 5.18 -1.22 -11.65
C TYR A 129 4.65 -2.56 -11.11
N GLU A 130 4.81 -3.66 -11.84
CA GLU A 130 4.39 -4.99 -11.40
C GLU A 130 5.09 -5.43 -10.11
N TYR A 131 6.38 -5.14 -9.98
CA TYR A 131 7.12 -5.38 -8.74
C TYR A 131 6.60 -4.56 -7.58
N SER A 132 6.32 -3.26 -7.79
CA SER A 132 5.73 -2.43 -6.75
C SER A 132 4.37 -2.96 -6.26
N LYS A 133 3.55 -3.51 -7.17
CA LYS A 133 2.27 -4.14 -6.84
C LYS A 133 2.44 -5.49 -6.13
N LEU A 134 3.48 -6.25 -6.47
CA LEU A 134 3.88 -7.44 -5.72
C LEU A 134 4.35 -7.08 -4.31
N CYS A 135 5.18 -6.05 -4.14
CA CYS A 135 5.62 -5.56 -2.84
C CYS A 135 4.43 -5.12 -1.98
N LEU A 136 3.44 -4.44 -2.58
CA LEU A 136 2.22 -4.04 -1.87
C LEU A 136 1.36 -5.25 -1.44
N LEU A 137 1.32 -6.32 -2.25
CA LEU A 137 0.69 -7.60 -1.90
C LEU A 137 1.41 -8.29 -0.74
N LEU A 138 2.74 -8.40 -0.80
CA LEU A 138 3.57 -8.95 0.27
C LEU A 138 3.41 -8.16 1.57
N PHE A 139 3.42 -6.83 1.49
CA PHE A 139 3.16 -5.95 2.63
C PHE A 139 1.78 -6.20 3.24
N SER A 140 0.75 -6.40 2.42
CA SER A 140 -0.61 -6.68 2.92
C SER A 140 -0.65 -7.99 3.72
N TYR A 141 0.02 -9.04 3.23
CA TYR A 141 0.11 -10.33 3.91
C TYR A 141 0.88 -10.20 5.24
N GLU A 142 2.03 -9.53 5.20
CA GLU A 142 2.85 -9.27 6.38
C GLU A 142 2.09 -8.48 7.43
N LEU A 143 1.43 -7.40 7.04
CA LEU A 143 0.64 -6.56 7.94
C LEU A 143 -0.47 -7.39 8.59
N HIS A 144 -1.16 -8.24 7.82
CA HIS A 144 -2.15 -9.14 8.39
C HIS A 144 -1.53 -10.12 9.40
N ARG A 145 -0.37 -10.71 9.10
CA ARG A 145 0.33 -11.62 10.03
C ARG A 145 0.74 -10.89 11.31
N GLN A 146 1.31 -9.68 11.20
CA GLN A 146 1.70 -8.84 12.33
C GLN A 146 0.48 -8.51 13.21
N LEU A 147 -0.62 -8.09 12.59
CA LEU A 147 -1.88 -7.80 13.31
C LEU A 147 -2.45 -9.05 13.98
N PHE A 148 -2.33 -10.22 13.35
CA PHE A 148 -2.74 -11.50 13.95
C PHE A 148 -1.90 -11.85 15.18
N GLN A 149 -0.58 -11.68 15.11
CA GLN A 149 0.33 -11.97 16.22
C GLN A 149 0.08 -11.09 17.45
N ILE A 150 -0.32 -9.82 17.25
CA ILE A 150 -0.68 -8.91 18.35
C ILE A 150 -2.18 -8.95 18.71
N GLY A 151 -2.93 -9.91 18.17
CA GLY A 151 -4.36 -10.08 18.46
C GLY A 151 -5.30 -9.03 17.88
N LYS A 152 -4.85 -8.14 16.97
CA LYS A 152 -5.66 -7.06 16.36
C LYS A 152 -6.28 -7.40 15.01
N SER A 153 -6.10 -8.63 14.50
CA SER A 153 -6.62 -9.05 13.19
C SER A 153 -8.15 -9.06 13.06
N HIS A 154 -8.88 -9.13 14.18
CA HIS A 154 -10.34 -9.01 14.23
C HIS A 154 -10.81 -7.53 14.23
N GLN A 155 -9.94 -6.62 14.66
CA GLN A 155 -10.22 -5.19 14.71
C GLN A 155 -9.83 -4.52 13.38
N ILE A 156 -8.71 -4.90 12.77
CA ILE A 156 -8.21 -4.29 11.53
C ILE A 156 -8.13 -5.34 10.43
N PHE A 157 -9.01 -5.22 9.45
CA PHE A 157 -9.01 -6.08 8.27
C PHE A 157 -8.11 -5.51 7.18
N VAL A 158 -7.12 -6.29 6.76
CA VAL A 158 -6.32 -5.99 5.55
C VAL A 158 -6.96 -6.69 4.37
N LYS A 159 -7.37 -5.93 3.35
CA LYS A 159 -8.03 -6.43 2.14
C LYS A 159 -7.20 -6.04 0.92
N LEU A 160 -7.07 -7.00 0.01
CA LEU A 160 -6.53 -6.77 -1.31
C LEU A 160 -7.66 -6.64 -2.32
N ARG A 161 -7.63 -5.56 -3.09
CA ARG A 161 -8.41 -5.45 -4.30
C ARG A 161 -7.45 -5.54 -5.47
N SER A 162 -7.58 -6.58 -6.28
CA SER A 162 -6.76 -6.75 -7.48
C SER A 162 -7.62 -6.72 -8.74
N VAL A 163 -7.07 -6.15 -9.81
CA VAL A 163 -7.53 -6.37 -11.18
C VAL A 163 -6.51 -7.33 -11.81
N MET A 164 -6.77 -8.63 -11.67
CA MET A 164 -5.93 -9.71 -12.20
C MET A 164 -6.82 -10.76 -12.86
N ARG A 165 -6.34 -11.40 -13.93
CA ARG A 165 -7.04 -12.57 -14.49
C ARG A 165 -6.95 -13.76 -13.51
N PRO A 166 -8.02 -14.55 -13.32
CA PRO A 166 -8.05 -15.66 -12.37
C PRO A 166 -6.90 -16.67 -12.52
N SER A 167 -6.46 -16.94 -13.75
CA SER A 167 -5.34 -17.86 -14.03
C SER A 167 -4.03 -17.42 -13.40
N PHE A 168 -3.74 -16.11 -13.36
CA PHE A 168 -2.52 -15.58 -12.77
C PHE A 168 -2.55 -15.56 -11.25
N VAL A 169 -3.74 -15.56 -10.64
CA VAL A 169 -3.88 -15.56 -9.18
C VAL A 169 -3.26 -16.84 -8.62
N LYS A 170 -3.55 -17.99 -9.23
CA LYS A 170 -3.07 -19.29 -8.75
C LYS A 170 -1.55 -19.39 -8.80
N ASP A 171 -0.94 -18.99 -9.92
CA ASP A 171 0.51 -19.04 -10.11
C ASP A 171 1.25 -18.06 -9.19
N THR A 172 0.71 -16.83 -9.07
CA THR A 172 1.27 -15.82 -8.16
C THR A 172 1.18 -16.29 -6.71
N MET A 173 0.05 -16.88 -6.30
CA MET A 173 -0.11 -17.39 -4.94
C MET A 173 0.80 -18.59 -4.65
N LYS A 174 1.02 -19.48 -5.63
CA LYS A 174 1.98 -20.58 -5.50
C LYS A 174 3.40 -20.03 -5.27
N LEU A 175 3.87 -19.16 -6.14
CA LEU A 175 5.20 -18.55 -6.01
C LEU A 175 5.35 -17.76 -4.70
N LEU A 176 4.30 -17.06 -4.28
CA LEU A 176 4.28 -16.36 -3.00
C LEU A 176 4.34 -17.31 -1.81
N SER A 177 3.63 -18.44 -1.84
CA SER A 177 3.68 -19.44 -0.77
C SER A 177 5.08 -20.04 -0.61
N GLU A 178 5.77 -20.29 -1.73
CA GLU A 178 7.15 -20.75 -1.75
C GLU A 178 8.12 -19.67 -1.31
N TYR A 179 7.84 -18.40 -1.62
CA TYR A 179 8.63 -17.26 -1.15
C TYR A 179 8.47 -17.09 0.35
N LEU A 180 7.25 -17.06 0.88
CA LEU A 180 6.89 -16.80 2.29
C LEU A 180 7.11 -18.00 3.23
N SER A 181 7.73 -19.08 2.73
CA SER A 181 8.01 -20.26 3.53
C SER A 181 8.98 -19.94 4.68
N PRO A 182 8.71 -20.38 5.92
CA PRO A 182 9.42 -19.96 7.14
C PRO A 182 10.93 -20.27 7.14
N ASN A 183 11.37 -21.20 6.29
CA ASN A 183 12.77 -21.61 6.18
C ASN A 183 13.59 -20.78 5.17
N LYS A 184 13.01 -19.73 4.57
CA LYS A 184 13.73 -18.85 3.63
C LYS A 184 14.00 -17.49 4.25
N GLU A 185 15.25 -17.05 4.24
CA GLU A 185 15.57 -15.66 4.52
C GLU A 185 15.02 -14.76 3.42
N HIS A 186 14.11 -13.85 3.77
CA HIS A 186 13.61 -12.83 2.86
C HIS A 186 14.46 -11.58 2.99
N THR A 187 15.02 -11.12 1.88
CA THR A 187 15.92 -9.97 1.89
C THR A 187 15.19 -8.64 1.73
N LEU A 188 14.14 -8.49 0.91
CA LEU A 188 13.87 -7.17 0.30
C LEU A 188 12.40 -6.82 -0.07
N PRO A 189 11.37 -7.07 0.76
CA PRO A 189 10.39 -5.98 1.00
C PRO A 189 9.78 -5.93 2.42
N LEU A 190 9.95 -6.98 3.20
CA LEU A 190 9.36 -7.12 4.55
C LEU A 190 10.13 -6.35 5.63
N LYS A 191 11.38 -5.97 5.33
CA LYS A 191 12.32 -5.33 6.25
C LYS A 191 12.42 -3.81 6.08
N LEU A 192 11.56 -3.17 5.28
CA LEU A 192 11.53 -1.71 5.20
C LEU A 192 11.19 -1.15 6.58
N GLN A 193 12.22 -0.72 7.31
CA GLN A 193 12.08 0.05 8.53
C GLN A 193 11.90 1.52 8.11
N LEU A 194 10.92 2.20 8.69
CA LEU A 194 10.87 3.64 8.60
C LEU A 194 12.12 4.18 9.30
N PRO A 195 12.74 5.27 8.80
CA PRO A 195 13.71 5.99 9.62
C PRO A 195 13.02 6.38 10.94
N ASN A 196 13.71 6.15 12.05
CA ASN A 196 13.27 6.52 13.40
C ASN A 196 12.97 8.02 13.50
#